data_AF-A0A2S9XK41-F1
#
_entry.id   AF-A0A2S9XK41-F1
#
_cell.length_a   1.000
_cell.length_b   1.000
_cell.length_c   1.000
_cell.angle_alpha   90.00
_cell.angle_beta   90.00
_cell.angle_gamma   90.00
#
_symmetry.space_group_name_H-M   'P 1'
#
loop_
_entity.id
_entity.type
_entity.pdbx_description
1 polymer ?
#
loop_
_entity_poly.entity_id
_entity_poly.type
_entity_poly.pdbx_seq_one_letter_code
_entity_poly.pdbx_strand_id
1 'polypeptide(L)'
;MALGALVLLATAVGGGTYAYAKTKNASNGQAAAAGVATGAGTAVTAFLVSALLPFLALAAIVGVPAAGAYFYLNKDKRKALGPGKGL
;
A
#
# COMPACT_ATOMS: atom_id res chain seq x y z
N MET A 1 -0.20 -17.51 13.09
CA MET A 1 -1.41 -17.59 12.24
C MET A 1 -1.26 -16.94 10.85
N ALA A 2 -0.14 -16.28 10.51
CA ALA A 2 -0.03 -15.48 9.28
C ALA A 2 0.29 -16.27 7.99
N LEU A 3 1.02 -17.39 8.08
CA LEU A 3 1.52 -18.08 6.88
C LEU A 3 0.41 -18.75 6.05
N GLY A 4 -0.55 -19.41 6.70
CA GLY A 4 -1.67 -20.07 6.01
C GLY A 4 -2.57 -19.07 5.27
N ALA A 5 -2.82 -17.90 5.86
CA ALA A 5 -3.59 -16.83 5.22
C ALA A 5 -2.83 -16.20 4.04
N LEU A 6 -1.51 -16.03 4.15
CA LEU A 6 -0.64 -15.57 3.07
C LEU A 6 -0.62 -16.52 1.88
N VAL A 7 -0.52 -17.82 2.15
CA VAL A 7 -0.58 -18.85 1.10
C VAL A 7 -1.95 -18.83 0.42
N LEU A 8 -3.05 -18.82 1.18
CA LEU A 8 -4.40 -18.73 0.62
C LEU A 8 -4.60 -17.48 -0.25
N LEU A 9 -4.14 -16.30 0.21
CA LEU A 9 -4.23 -15.06 -0.54
C LEU A 9 -3.41 -15.13 -1.84
N ALA A 10 -2.17 -15.62 -1.76
CA ALA A 10 -1.29 -15.77 -2.91
C ALA A 10 -1.84 -16.74 -3.94
N THR A 11 -2.42 -17.87 -3.50
CA THR A 11 -3.05 -18.85 -4.39
C THR A 11 -4.32 -18.29 -5.01
N ALA A 12 -5.16 -17.58 -4.26
CA ALA A 12 -6.37 -16.95 -4.79
C ALA A 12 -6.06 -15.89 -5.85
N VAL A 13 -5.10 -15.00 -5.57
CA VAL A 13 -4.69 -13.95 -6.52
C VAL A 13 -3.97 -14.55 -7.72
N GLY A 14 -3.04 -15.48 -7.51
CA GLY A 14 -2.33 -16.14 -8.60
C GLY A 14 -3.24 -16.96 -9.51
N GLY A 15 -4.20 -17.70 -8.92
CA GLY A 15 -5.23 -18.42 -9.66
C GLY A 15 -6.19 -17.51 -10.40
N GLY A 16 -6.61 -16.40 -9.79
CA GLY A 16 -7.43 -15.37 -10.42
C GLY A 16 -6.73 -14.70 -11.61
N THR A 17 -5.45 -14.38 -11.47
CA THR A 17 -4.64 -13.83 -12.58
C THR A 17 -4.44 -14.84 -13.70
N TYR A 18 -4.24 -16.12 -13.39
CA TYR A 18 -4.18 -17.18 -14.40
C TYR A 18 -5.50 -17.26 -15.20
N ALA A 19 -6.64 -17.30 -14.51
CA ALA A 19 -7.95 -17.33 -15.14
C ALA A 19 -8.21 -16.08 -15.99
N TYR A 20 -7.83 -14.90 -15.49
CA TYR A 20 -7.95 -13.64 -16.24
C TYR A 20 -7.03 -13.58 -17.46
N ALA A 21 -5.79 -14.07 -17.36
CA ALA A 21 -4.90 -14.15 -18.52
C ALA A 21 -5.45 -15.11 -19.59
N LYS A 22 -6.12 -16.19 -19.16
CA LYS A 22 -6.81 -17.12 -20.05
C LYS A 22 -8.00 -16.50 -20.77
N THR A 23 -8.80 -15.65 -20.11
CA THR A 23 -9.88 -14.92 -20.80
C THR A 23 -9.37 -13.92 -21.83
N LYS A 24 -8.08 -13.55 -21.76
CA LYS A 24 -7.39 -12.71 -22.74
C LYS A 24 -6.62 -13.50 -23.81
N ASN A 25 -6.88 -14.81 -23.96
CA ASN A 25 -6.20 -15.69 -24.91
C ASN A 25 -4.68 -15.77 -24.73
N ALA A 26 -4.16 -15.55 -23.51
CA ALA A 26 -2.74 -15.77 -23.24
C ALA A 26 -2.38 -17.26 -23.31
N SER A 27 -1.16 -17.56 -23.76
CA SER A 27 -0.62 -18.93 -23.75
C SER A 27 -0.55 -19.49 -22.32
N ASN A 28 -0.57 -20.82 -22.18
CA ASN A 28 -0.49 -21.48 -20.87
C ASN A 28 0.74 -21.03 -20.06
N GLY A 29 1.89 -20.86 -20.72
CA GLY A 29 3.13 -20.39 -20.09
C GLY A 29 3.03 -18.94 -19.61
N GLN A 30 2.44 -18.04 -20.40
CA GLN A 30 2.25 -16.65 -20.01
C GLN A 30 1.23 -16.49 -18.87
N ALA A 31 0.12 -17.22 -18.93
CA ALA A 31 -0.88 -17.21 -17.87
C ALA A 31 -0.31 -17.75 -16.55
N ALA A 32 0.50 -18.82 -16.60
CA ALA A 32 1.16 -19.37 -15.42
C ALA A 32 2.21 -18.41 -14.85
N ALA A 33 3.05 -17.81 -15.70
CA ALA A 33 4.04 -16.82 -15.28
C ALA A 33 3.38 -15.60 -14.63
N ALA A 34 2.30 -15.08 -15.21
CA ALA A 34 1.53 -13.98 -14.64
C ALA A 34 0.89 -14.37 -13.31
N GLY A 35 0.31 -15.57 -13.20
CA GLY A 35 -0.26 -16.10 -11.96
C GLY A 35 0.78 -16.21 -10.84
N VAL A 36 1.94 -16.80 -11.12
CA VAL A 36 3.03 -16.94 -10.15
C VAL A 36 3.61 -15.58 -9.77
N ALA A 37 3.88 -14.72 -10.73
CA ALA A 37 4.43 -13.38 -10.47
C ALA A 37 3.49 -12.54 -9.58
N THR A 38 2.18 -12.58 -9.87
CA THR A 38 1.19 -11.81 -9.10
C THR A 38 0.96 -12.42 -7.72
N GLY A 39 0.86 -13.75 -7.63
CA GLY A 39 0.70 -14.44 -6.35
C GLY A 39 1.90 -14.25 -5.42
N ALA A 40 3.13 -14.41 -5.94
CA ALA A 40 4.35 -14.18 -5.20
C ALA A 40 4.52 -12.70 -4.81
N GLY A 41 4.27 -11.78 -5.75
CA GLY A 41 4.29 -10.33 -5.47
C GLY A 41 3.32 -9.96 -4.36
N THR A 42 2.09 -10.48 -4.41
CA THR A 42 1.07 -10.24 -3.38
C THR A 42 1.51 -10.77 -2.01
N ALA A 43 2.09 -11.96 -1.95
CA ALA A 43 2.60 -12.51 -0.69
C ALA A 43 3.70 -11.64 -0.07
N VAL A 44 4.66 -11.20 -0.89
CA VAL A 44 5.76 -10.33 -0.42
C VAL A 44 5.23 -8.98 0.04
N THR A 45 4.35 -8.34 -0.74
CA THR A 45 3.74 -7.06 -0.36
C THR A 45 2.92 -7.19 0.92
N ALA A 46 2.07 -8.21 1.04
CA ALA A 46 1.25 -8.44 2.22
C ALA A 46 2.11 -8.69 3.47
N PHE A 47 3.22 -9.42 3.32
CA PHE A 47 4.18 -9.64 4.41
C PHE A 47 4.86 -8.32 4.82
N LEU A 48 5.38 -7.55 3.86
CA LEU A 48 6.03 -6.27 4.13
C LEU A 48 5.07 -5.25 4.76
N VAL A 49 3.85 -5.13 4.25
CA VAL A 49 2.82 -4.26 4.81
C VAL A 49 2.46 -4.69 6.23
N SER A 50 2.31 -6.00 6.49
CA SER A 50 2.02 -6.50 7.84
C SER A 50 3.18 -6.24 8.80
N ALA A 51 4.43 -6.35 8.33
CA ALA A 51 5.62 -6.05 9.12
C ALA A 51 5.80 -4.54 9.39
N LEU A 52 5.41 -3.69 8.44
CA LEU A 52 5.49 -2.23 8.55
C LEU A 52 4.27 -1.62 9.25
N LEU A 53 3.14 -2.32 9.29
CA LEU A 53 1.89 -1.87 9.91
C LEU A 53 2.06 -1.35 11.35
N PRO A 54 2.78 -2.01 12.26
CA PRO A 54 2.97 -1.49 13.63
C PRO A 54 3.73 -0.15 13.63
N PHE A 55 4.70 0.04 12.73
CA PHE A 55 5.43 1.29 12.60
C PHE A 55 4.56 2.38 11.97
N LEU A 56 3.77 2.06 10.95
CA LEU A 56 2.81 2.99 10.37
C LEU A 56 1.71 3.36 11.37
N ALA A 57 1.25 2.43 12.20
CA ALA A 57 0.27 2.69 13.24
C ALA A 57 0.83 3.64 14.30
N LEU A 58 2.07 3.42 14.77
CA LEU A 58 2.75 4.35 15.69
C LEU A 58 2.95 5.73 15.05
N ALA A 59 3.39 5.78 13.78
CA ALA A 59 3.54 7.02 13.04
C ALA A 59 2.19 7.74 12.84
N ALA A 60 1.09 7.01 12.66
CA ALA A 60 -0.24 7.58 12.58
C ALA A 60 -0.73 8.10 13.94
N ILE A 61 -0.55 7.33 15.02
CA ILE A 61 -0.97 7.69 16.38
C ILE A 61 -0.23 8.92 16.90
N VAL A 62 1.07 9.03 16.63
CA VAL A 62 1.89 10.16 17.12
C VAL A 62 1.95 11.28 16.09
N GLY A 63 2.15 10.94 14.81
CA GLY A 63 2.36 11.88 13.73
C GLY A 63 1.09 12.63 13.31
N VAL A 64 -0.10 12.01 13.34
CA VAL A 64 -1.35 12.72 12.99
C VAL A 64 -1.70 13.78 14.04
N PRO A 65 -1.66 13.51 15.35
CA PRO A 65 -1.84 14.55 16.37
C PRO A 65 -0.72 15.60 16.36
N ALA A 66 0.54 15.20 16.18
CA ALA A 66 1.65 16.15 16.13
C ALA A 66 1.57 17.08 14.90
N ALA A 67 1.22 16.54 13.72
CA ALA A 67 0.96 17.33 12.53
C ALA A 67 -0.26 18.22 12.74
N GLY A 68 -1.36 17.69 13.28
CA GLY A 68 -2.56 18.45 13.61
C GLY A 68 -2.28 19.61 14.58
N ALA A 69 -1.51 19.37 15.63
CA ALA A 69 -1.08 20.38 16.60
C ALA A 69 -0.14 21.41 15.96
N TYR A 70 0.83 20.99 15.15
CA TYR A 70 1.70 21.89 14.40
C TYR A 70 0.91 22.79 13.47
N PHE A 71 -0.01 22.22 12.69
CA PHE A 71 -0.89 22.98 11.82
C PHE A 71 -1.80 23.91 12.61
N TYR A 72 -2.34 23.47 13.77
CA TYR A 72 -3.19 24.25 14.67
C TYR A 72 -2.47 25.45 15.31
N LEU A 73 -1.28 25.23 15.85
CA LEU A 73 -0.46 26.27 16.49
C LEU A 73 0.16 27.25 15.47
N ASN A 74 0.34 26.81 14.22
CA ASN A 74 0.86 27.66 13.15
C ASN A 74 -0.23 28.22 12.21
N LYS A 75 -1.53 28.07 12.53
CA LYS A 75 -2.64 28.61 11.70
C LYS A 75 -2.54 30.12 11.52
N ASP A 76 -2.17 30.83 12.58
CA ASP A 76 -2.09 32.30 12.56
C ASP A 76 -0.79 32.80 11.93
N LYS A 77 0.31 32.03 12.04
CA LYS A 77 1.57 32.33 11.35
C LYS A 77 1.46 32.23 9.83
N ARG A 78 0.54 31.39 9.31
CA ARG A 78 0.22 31.33 7.87
C ARG A 78 -0.68 32.47 7.40
N LYS A 79 -1.49 33.07 8.29
CA LYS A 79 -2.23 34.31 7.99
C LYS A 79 -1.35 35.56 7.98
N ALA A 80 -0.13 35.47 8.53
CA ALA A 80 0.83 36.57 8.55
C ALA A 80 1.69 36.68 7.27
N LEU A 81 1.65 35.70 6.37
CA LEU A 81 2.19 35.82 5.02
C LEU A 81 1.06 36.31 4.11
N GLY A 82 0.89 37.63 4.06
CA GLY A 82 0.06 38.27 3.05
C GLY A 82 0.52 37.86 1.63
N PRO A 83 -0.38 37.91 0.63
CA PRO A 83 0.01 37.67 -0.76
C PRO A 83 1.16 38.61 -1.12
N GLY A 84 2.19 38.08 -1.76
CA GLY A 84 3.49 38.72 -1.93
C GLY A 84 3.44 40.22 -2.21
N LYS A 85 4.20 40.97 -1.42
CA LYS A 85 4.98 42.12 -1.91
C LYS A 85 6.42 41.60 -1.92
N GLY A 86 7.07 41.31 -3.05
CA GLY A 86 6.96 42.05 -4.29
C GLY A 86 7.52 43.45 -4.07
N LEU A 87 8.78 43.54 -3.61
CA LEU A 87 9.79 44.58 -3.81
C LEU A 87 11.02 44.22 -2.97
#